data_AF-X1HEE4-F1
#
_entry.id   AF-X1HEE4-F1
#
_cell.length_a   1.000
_cell.length_b   1.000
_cell.length_c   1.000
_cell.angle_alpha   90.00
_cell.angle_beta   90.00
_cell.angle_gamma   90.00
#
_symmetry.space_group_name_H-M   'P 1'
#
loop_
_entity.id
_entity.type
_entity.pdbx_description
1 polymer ?
#
loop_
_entity_poly.entity_id
_entity_poly.type
_entity_poly.pdbx_seq_one_letter_code
_entity_poly.pdbx_strand_id
1 'polypeptide(L)'
;MRIAIPSILPFNSGNTTPIALAAPVEVGRNFFRAVVERYSNEIEIVSINDLFEPKYLAYVLKYDSVFGRFKGTVEAKEKSLIINGKEIPITAERDPANLPHASNNIDVALESTGFFTKREGAAKHLEAGAKKVLISAPAGNPDFTVVIGCNDDKLTNEHKIISMASCTTNCLGPVVKVLMDNYGIVNGMMTTVHSYTGDQRPVDTARKDDPIKMI
;
A
#
# COMPACT_ATOMS: atom_id res chain seq x y z
N MET A 1 13.85 -15.33 0.24
CA MET A 1 14.32 -13.93 0.22
C MET A 1 13.44 -13.18 1.21
N ARG A 2 13.92 -12.94 2.45
CA ARG A 2 13.24 -12.05 3.40
C ARG A 2 13.30 -10.66 2.77
N ILE A 3 12.18 -10.19 2.22
CA ILE A 3 12.10 -8.84 1.67
C ILE A 3 12.42 -7.87 2.81
N ALA A 4 13.22 -6.85 2.53
CA ALA A 4 13.71 -5.87 3.50
C ALA A 4 12.57 -4.97 4.00
N ILE A 5 11.66 -5.56 4.77
CA ILE A 5 10.68 -4.84 5.57
C ILE A 5 11.32 -4.07 6.76
N PRO A 6 12.51 -4.45 7.33
CA PRO A 6 13.06 -3.74 8.50
C PRO A 6 13.49 -2.30 8.28
N SER A 7 13.78 -1.89 7.04
CA SER A 7 14.19 -0.51 6.73
C SER A 7 13.00 0.45 6.63
N ILE A 8 11.81 -0.07 6.32
CA ILE A 8 10.58 0.72 6.17
C ILE A 8 9.75 0.69 7.45
N LEU A 9 9.59 -0.50 8.05
CA LEU A 9 8.84 -0.70 9.27
C LEU A 9 9.82 -0.81 10.44
N PRO A 10 9.69 0.01 11.50
CA PRO A 10 10.49 -0.17 12.70
C PRO A 10 10.05 -1.47 13.36
N PHE A 11 10.67 -2.59 13.01
CA PHE A 11 10.46 -3.83 13.75
C PHE A 11 11.05 -3.66 15.14
N ASN A 12 10.20 -3.32 16.10
CA ASN A 12 10.56 -3.42 17.51
C ASN A 12 10.84 -4.89 17.79
N SER A 13 12.06 -5.21 18.20
CA SER A 13 12.47 -6.56 18.59
C SER A 13 11.55 -7.09 19.69
N GLY A 14 10.56 -7.90 19.30
CA GLY A 14 9.59 -8.53 20.21
C GLY A 14 8.11 -8.20 19.98
N ASN A 15 7.76 -7.16 19.20
CA ASN A 15 6.37 -6.75 18.96
C ASN A 15 6.06 -6.56 17.45
N THR A 16 4.83 -6.86 17.04
CA THR A 16 4.31 -6.59 15.69
C THR A 16 4.24 -5.09 15.41
N THR A 17 4.38 -4.68 14.14
CA THR A 17 4.15 -3.29 13.71
C THR A 17 2.65 -3.08 13.43
N PRO A 18 1.94 -2.19 14.16
CA PRO A 18 0.55 -1.84 13.91
C PRO A 18 0.40 -1.02 12.62
N ILE A 19 -0.38 -1.55 11.68
CA ILE A 19 -0.67 -0.91 10.39
C ILE A 19 -2.16 -0.63 10.25
N ALA A 20 -2.49 0.59 9.85
CA ALA A 20 -3.80 0.94 9.31
C ALA A 20 -3.78 0.83 7.79
N LEU A 21 -4.83 0.24 7.22
CA LEU A 21 -4.99 0.10 5.78
C LEU A 21 -6.08 1.05 5.27
N ALA A 22 -5.71 2.00 4.40
CA ALA A 22 -6.67 2.85 3.71
C ALA A 22 -6.99 2.28 2.32
N ALA A 23 -8.25 1.91 2.13
CA ALA A 23 -8.86 1.28 0.96
C ALA A 23 -8.22 -0.06 0.53
N PRO A 24 -8.75 -1.22 0.95
CA PRO A 24 -8.46 -2.54 0.39
C PRO A 24 -9.01 -2.75 -1.04
N VAL A 25 -8.79 -1.80 -1.94
CA VAL A 25 -8.75 -2.07 -3.38
C VAL A 25 -7.53 -2.95 -3.70
N GLU A 26 -7.32 -3.30 -4.96
CA GLU A 26 -6.41 -4.38 -5.40
C GLU A 26 -5.06 -4.43 -4.65
N VAL A 27 -4.35 -3.30 -4.53
CA VAL A 27 -3.06 -3.24 -3.81
C VAL A 27 -3.24 -3.46 -2.31
N GLY A 28 -4.16 -2.76 -1.66
CA GLY A 28 -4.40 -2.88 -0.22
C GLY A 28 -4.86 -4.29 0.18
N ARG A 29 -5.74 -4.91 -0.63
CA ARG A 29 -6.16 -6.31 -0.45
C ARG A 29 -4.98 -7.27 -0.59
N ASN A 30 -4.15 -7.11 -1.62
CA ASN A 30 -3.00 -7.99 -1.84
C ASN A 30 -1.95 -7.85 -0.74
N PHE A 31 -1.73 -6.62 -0.24
CA PHE A 31 -0.94 -6.38 0.96
C PHE A 31 -1.52 -7.11 2.17
N PHE A 32 -2.82 -6.97 2.42
CA PHE A 32 -3.50 -7.66 3.53
C PHE A 32 -3.28 -9.17 3.48
N ARG A 33 -3.46 -9.78 2.30
CA ARG A 33 -3.25 -11.21 2.08
C ARG A 33 -1.81 -11.62 2.33
N ALA A 34 -0.84 -10.85 1.83
CA ALA A 34 0.57 -11.13 2.03
C ALA A 34 0.96 -11.05 3.51
N VAL A 35 0.43 -10.07 4.25
CA VAL A 35 0.65 -9.95 5.70
C VAL A 35 0.14 -11.18 6.42
N VAL A 36 -1.12 -11.58 6.21
CA VAL A 36 -1.68 -12.74 6.92
C VAL A 36 -0.94 -14.03 6.59
N GLU A 37 -0.58 -14.24 5.31
CA GLU A 37 0.06 -15.49 4.88
C GLU A 37 1.53 -15.60 5.29
N ARG A 38 2.27 -14.48 5.33
CA ARG A 38 3.74 -14.52 5.41
C ARG A 38 4.35 -13.67 6.51
N TYR A 39 3.66 -12.65 7.01
CA TYR A 39 4.24 -11.64 7.90
C TYR A 39 3.39 -11.39 9.15
N SER A 40 2.53 -12.32 9.53
CA SER A 40 1.60 -12.18 10.67
C SER A 40 2.31 -12.11 12.04
N ASN A 41 3.58 -12.52 12.10
CA ASN A 41 4.44 -12.38 13.29
C ASN A 41 5.23 -11.05 13.31
N GLU A 42 5.17 -10.28 12.22
CA GLU A 42 5.98 -9.07 12.00
C GLU A 42 5.09 -7.82 11.87
N ILE A 43 3.92 -7.98 11.25
CA ILE A 43 2.96 -6.92 10.92
C ILE A 43 1.59 -7.32 11.45
N GLU A 44 0.91 -6.36 12.07
CA GLU A 44 -0.47 -6.50 12.50
C GLU A 44 -1.34 -5.44 11.83
N ILE A 45 -2.39 -5.86 11.15
CA ILE A 45 -3.37 -4.93 10.57
C ILE A 45 -4.41 -4.64 11.63
N VAL A 46 -4.38 -3.41 12.17
CA VAL A 46 -5.18 -3.00 13.32
C VAL A 46 -6.49 -2.34 12.91
N SER A 47 -6.53 -1.64 11.79
CA SER A 47 -7.75 -1.03 11.28
C SER A 47 -7.77 -0.95 9.76
N ILE A 48 -8.98 -0.91 9.21
CA ILE A 48 -9.23 -0.73 7.78
C ILE A 48 -10.16 0.47 7.60
N ASN A 49 -9.91 1.31 6.60
CA ASN A 49 -10.85 2.34 6.18
C ASN A 49 -11.27 2.11 4.73
N ASP A 50 -12.57 1.97 4.47
CA ASP A 50 -13.12 1.88 3.12
C ASP A 50 -14.57 2.37 3.10
N LEU A 51 -15.02 2.87 1.94
CA LEU A 51 -16.40 3.33 1.76
C LEU A 51 -17.37 2.18 1.49
N PHE A 52 -16.88 0.97 1.18
CA PHE A 52 -17.72 -0.21 1.02
C PHE A 52 -18.06 -0.88 2.36
N GLU A 53 -19.21 -1.54 2.39
CA GLU A 53 -19.67 -2.27 3.58
C GLU A 53 -18.77 -3.48 3.91
N PRO A 54 -18.60 -3.85 5.20
CA PRO A 54 -17.77 -4.98 5.61
C PRO A 54 -18.12 -6.31 4.91
N LYS A 55 -19.40 -6.54 4.60
CA LYS A 55 -19.84 -7.75 3.88
C LYS A 55 -19.23 -7.84 2.49
N TYR A 56 -19.18 -6.74 1.76
CA TYR A 56 -18.54 -6.67 0.45
C TYR A 56 -17.02 -6.83 0.57
N LEU A 57 -16.40 -6.14 1.53
CA LEU A 57 -14.96 -6.24 1.79
C LEU A 57 -14.53 -7.68 2.13
N ALA A 58 -15.31 -8.38 2.95
CA ALA A 58 -15.10 -9.79 3.25
C ALA A 58 -15.17 -10.67 1.99
N TYR A 59 -16.14 -10.40 1.10
CA TYR A 59 -16.29 -11.15 -0.15
C TYR A 59 -15.08 -10.97 -1.06
N VAL A 60 -14.68 -9.72 -1.34
CA VAL A 60 -13.54 -9.45 -2.23
C VAL A 60 -12.21 -9.88 -1.62
N LEU A 61 -12.08 -9.90 -0.28
CA LEU A 61 -10.90 -10.46 0.38
C LEU A 61 -10.85 -11.99 0.24
N LYS A 62 -11.99 -12.69 0.33
CA LYS A 62 -12.09 -14.15 0.17
C LYS A 62 -11.77 -14.62 -1.24
N TYR A 63 -12.24 -13.90 -2.25
CA TYR A 63 -12.22 -14.34 -3.63
C TYR A 63 -11.51 -13.33 -4.52
N ASP A 64 -10.41 -13.78 -5.12
CA ASP A 64 -9.63 -12.99 -6.07
C ASP A 64 -9.42 -13.78 -7.35
N SER A 65 -9.69 -13.15 -8.49
CA SER A 65 -9.61 -13.81 -9.79
C SER A 65 -8.19 -14.15 -10.22
N VAL A 66 -7.17 -13.44 -9.71
CA VAL A 66 -5.77 -13.64 -10.07
C VAL A 66 -5.08 -14.56 -9.07
N PHE A 67 -5.26 -14.30 -7.78
CA PHE A 67 -4.55 -15.01 -6.70
C PHE A 67 -5.38 -16.10 -6.02
N GLY A 68 -6.59 -16.36 -6.52
CA GLY A 68 -7.49 -17.37 -5.99
C GLY A 68 -8.00 -17.05 -4.59
N ARG A 69 -8.39 -18.09 -3.85
CA ARG A 69 -9.03 -17.96 -2.54
C ARG A 69 -8.07 -17.50 -1.44
N PHE A 70 -8.60 -16.73 -0.49
CA PHE A 70 -7.92 -16.40 0.75
C PHE A 70 -7.52 -17.66 1.53
N LYS A 71 -6.30 -17.69 2.07
CA LYS A 71 -5.80 -18.80 2.90
C LYS A 71 -6.11 -18.51 4.37
N GLY A 72 -7.32 -18.85 4.80
CA GLY A 72 -7.79 -18.63 6.17
C GLY A 72 -9.30 -18.41 6.23
N THR A 73 -9.78 -17.92 7.38
CA THR A 73 -11.18 -17.54 7.56
C THR A 73 -11.35 -16.04 7.49
N VAL A 74 -12.46 -15.63 6.89
CA VAL A 74 -12.88 -14.23 6.78
C VAL A 74 -14.38 -14.19 7.07
N GLU A 75 -14.80 -13.37 8.01
CA GLU A 75 -16.22 -13.17 8.32
C GLU A 75 -16.48 -11.66 8.45
N ALA A 76 -17.68 -11.23 8.09
CA ALA A 76 -18.09 -9.83 8.24
C ALA A 76 -19.00 -9.71 9.46
N LYS A 77 -18.76 -8.67 10.25
CA LYS A 77 -19.71 -8.10 11.22
C LYS A 77 -20.24 -6.77 10.68
N GLU A 78 -21.03 -6.06 11.48
CA GLU A 78 -21.61 -4.77 11.10
C GLU A 78 -20.57 -3.69 10.81
N LYS A 79 -19.48 -3.65 11.60
CA LYS A 79 -18.44 -2.60 11.53
C LYS A 79 -17.00 -3.15 11.59
N SER A 80 -16.82 -4.44 11.27
CA SER A 80 -15.52 -5.10 11.37
C SER A 80 -15.46 -6.36 10.51
N LEU A 81 -14.24 -6.84 10.28
CA LEU A 81 -13.96 -8.19 9.77
C LEU A 81 -13.39 -9.07 10.87
N ILE A 82 -13.75 -10.35 10.86
CA ILE A 82 -13.07 -11.38 11.65
C ILE A 82 -12.15 -12.17 10.70
N ILE A 83 -10.85 -12.08 10.93
CA ILE A 83 -9.81 -12.70 10.11
C ILE A 83 -9.06 -13.70 10.98
N ASN A 84 -9.19 -15.00 10.68
CA ASN A 84 -8.60 -16.07 11.50
C ASN A 84 -8.92 -15.91 13.01
N GLY A 85 -10.15 -15.52 13.33
CA GLY A 85 -10.62 -15.30 14.70
C GLY A 85 -10.25 -13.94 15.32
N LYS A 86 -9.46 -13.10 14.64
CA LYS A 86 -9.12 -11.74 15.10
C LYS A 86 -10.06 -10.71 14.51
N GLU A 87 -10.59 -9.82 15.35
CA GLU A 87 -11.48 -8.73 14.91
C GLU A 87 -10.69 -7.50 14.48
N ILE A 88 -11.01 -6.97 13.30
CA ILE A 88 -10.39 -5.78 12.72
C ILE A 88 -11.51 -4.76 12.41
N PRO A 89 -11.56 -3.61 13.10
CA PRO A 89 -12.56 -2.59 12.85
C PRO A 89 -12.43 -1.98 11.45
N ILE A 90 -13.59 -1.64 10.88
CA ILE A 90 -13.71 -0.91 9.62
C ILE A 90 -14.35 0.45 9.89
N THR A 91 -13.73 1.50 9.36
CA THR A 91 -14.32 2.85 9.24
C THR A 91 -14.66 3.17 7.79
N ALA A 92 -15.52 4.16 7.58
CA ALA A 92 -15.92 4.65 6.26
C ALA A 92 -15.72 6.17 6.15
N GLU A 93 -14.52 6.63 6.51
CA GLU A 93 -14.16 8.03 6.52
C GLU A 93 -13.59 8.47 5.17
N ARG A 94 -14.11 9.58 4.64
CA ARG A 94 -13.63 10.17 3.37
C ARG A 94 -12.41 11.06 3.57
N ASP A 95 -12.30 11.70 4.72
CA ASP A 95 -11.16 12.54 5.06
C ASP A 95 -10.20 11.75 5.97
N PRO A 96 -8.97 11.45 5.51
CA PRO A 96 -8.00 10.72 6.32
C PRO A 96 -7.68 11.38 7.67
N ALA A 97 -7.89 12.69 7.82
CA ALA A 97 -7.64 13.42 9.07
C ALA A 97 -8.62 13.03 10.19
N ASN A 98 -9.78 12.47 9.85
CA ASN A 98 -10.78 12.03 10.82
C ASN A 98 -10.56 10.58 11.30
N LEU A 99 -9.54 9.90 10.78
CA LEU A 99 -9.28 8.51 11.13
C LEU A 99 -8.80 8.38 12.58
N PRO A 100 -9.20 7.32 13.30
CA PRO A 100 -8.84 7.11 14.70
C PRO A 100 -7.41 6.54 14.87
N HIS A 101 -6.43 7.04 14.12
CA HIS A 101 -5.07 6.45 14.10
C HIS A 101 -4.36 6.58 15.45
N ALA A 102 -4.48 7.74 16.11
CA ALA A 102 -3.94 7.96 17.45
C ALA A 102 -4.50 6.95 18.47
N SER A 103 -5.84 6.80 18.53
CA SER A 103 -6.48 5.87 19.46
C SER A 103 -6.18 4.40 19.16
N ASN A 104 -5.89 4.08 17.90
CA ASN A 104 -5.53 2.73 17.46
C ASN A 104 -4.02 2.46 17.56
N ASN A 105 -3.20 3.41 18.04
CA ASN A 105 -1.73 3.29 18.13
C ASN A 105 -1.07 2.90 16.80
N ILE A 106 -1.49 3.51 15.70
CA ILE A 106 -0.99 3.17 14.36
C ILE A 106 0.44 3.67 14.16
N ASP A 107 1.35 2.74 13.89
CA ASP A 107 2.72 3.07 13.52
C ASP A 107 2.80 3.50 12.05
N VAL A 108 2.10 2.79 11.16
CA VAL A 108 2.12 3.07 9.73
C VAL A 108 0.73 3.05 9.12
N ALA A 109 0.37 4.12 8.40
CA ALA A 109 -0.78 4.12 7.51
C ALA A 109 -0.33 3.73 6.10
N LEU A 110 -0.92 2.68 5.52
CA LEU A 110 -0.77 2.35 4.11
C LEU A 110 -1.87 3.05 3.30
N GLU A 111 -1.48 4.08 2.57
CA GLU A 111 -2.32 4.84 1.65
C GLU A 111 -2.34 4.14 0.29
N SER A 112 -3.40 3.34 0.07
CA SER A 112 -3.61 2.56 -1.16
C SER A 112 -4.90 2.92 -1.92
N THR A 113 -5.48 4.09 -1.63
CA THR A 113 -6.70 4.57 -2.29
C THR A 113 -6.41 5.12 -3.69
N GLY A 114 -5.19 5.64 -3.91
CA GLY A 114 -4.81 6.38 -5.12
C GLY A 114 -5.27 7.84 -5.13
N PHE A 115 -6.08 8.28 -4.17
CA PHE A 115 -6.55 9.67 -4.08
C PHE A 115 -5.58 10.60 -3.36
N PHE A 116 -4.87 10.09 -2.34
CA PHE A 116 -4.00 10.89 -1.47
C PHE A 116 -2.50 10.69 -1.79
N THR A 117 -2.15 10.75 -3.07
CA THR A 117 -0.76 10.54 -3.55
C THR A 117 0.13 11.77 -3.46
N LYS A 118 -0.42 12.93 -3.09
CA LYS A 118 0.36 14.15 -2.82
C LYS A 118 0.61 14.29 -1.33
N ARG A 119 1.71 14.95 -0.98
CA ARG A 119 2.11 15.24 0.39
C ARG A 119 0.98 15.77 1.25
N GLU A 120 0.24 16.77 0.78
CA GLU A 120 -0.84 17.42 1.56
C GLU A 120 -1.97 16.43 1.87
N GLY A 121 -2.28 15.53 0.94
CA GLY A 121 -3.29 14.50 1.13
C GLY A 121 -2.83 13.42 2.10
N ALA A 122 -1.61 12.90 1.92
CA ALA A 122 -1.04 11.86 2.75
C ALA A 122 -0.77 12.34 4.19
N ALA A 123 -0.38 13.61 4.37
CA ALA A 123 -0.10 14.21 5.68
C ALA A 123 -1.30 14.16 6.64
N LYS A 124 -2.53 14.10 6.11
CA LYS A 124 -3.74 13.94 6.91
C LYS A 124 -3.75 12.67 7.76
N HIS A 125 -3.08 11.60 7.32
CA HIS A 125 -2.89 10.42 8.17
C HIS A 125 -1.97 10.69 9.36
N LEU A 126 -0.97 11.56 9.21
CA LEU A 126 -0.11 11.99 10.32
C LEU A 126 -0.90 12.87 11.30
N GLU A 127 -1.75 13.76 10.78
CA GLU A 127 -2.66 14.59 11.59
C GLU A 127 -3.63 13.74 12.42
N ALA A 128 -4.15 12.65 11.83
CA ALA A 128 -4.96 11.64 12.52
C ALA A 128 -4.20 10.82 13.58
N GLY A 129 -2.86 10.89 13.60
CA GLY A 129 -2.00 10.28 14.61
C GLY A 129 -1.20 9.05 14.18
N ALA A 130 -1.14 8.72 12.89
CA ALA A 130 -0.19 7.70 12.42
C ALA A 130 1.24 8.23 12.49
N LYS A 131 2.23 7.38 12.80
CA LYS A 131 3.64 7.84 12.91
C LYS A 131 4.33 7.98 11.56
N LYS A 132 3.97 7.16 10.57
CA LYS A 132 4.44 7.21 9.17
C LYS A 132 3.31 6.89 8.19
N VAL A 133 3.50 7.28 6.94
CA VAL A 133 2.59 7.01 5.81
C VAL A 133 3.39 6.39 4.68
N LEU A 134 2.92 5.25 4.18
CA LEU A 134 3.40 4.62 2.95
C LEU A 134 2.38 4.83 1.85
N ILE A 135 2.78 5.45 0.75
CA ILE A 135 1.93 5.67 -0.43
C ILE A 135 2.24 4.55 -1.42
N SER A 136 1.22 3.77 -1.82
CA SER A 136 1.38 2.63 -2.72
C SER A 136 1.46 3.00 -4.21
N ALA A 137 1.90 4.23 -4.51
CA ALA A 137 1.96 4.82 -5.85
C ALA A 137 3.07 5.89 -5.91
N PRO A 138 3.49 6.33 -7.12
CA PRO A 138 4.30 7.52 -7.27
C PRO A 138 3.64 8.71 -6.58
N ALA A 139 4.41 9.41 -5.74
CA ALA A 139 3.88 10.51 -4.93
C ALA A 139 4.39 11.88 -5.40
N GLY A 140 3.57 12.90 -5.20
CA GLY A 140 3.97 14.31 -5.35
C GLY A 140 4.60 14.84 -4.07
N ASN A 141 5.88 15.21 -4.14
CA ASN A 141 6.68 15.74 -3.02
C ASN A 141 6.68 14.85 -1.74
N PRO A 142 6.92 13.52 -1.81
CA PRO A 142 7.14 12.72 -0.59
C PRO A 142 8.46 13.11 0.09
N ASP A 143 8.69 12.67 1.33
CA ASP A 143 10.02 12.77 1.95
C ASP A 143 11.04 11.95 1.19
N PHE A 144 10.63 10.75 0.80
CA PHE A 144 11.50 9.82 0.11
C PHE A 144 10.68 8.88 -0.78
N THR A 145 11.22 8.55 -1.94
CA THR A 145 10.70 7.48 -2.80
C THR A 145 11.66 6.31 -2.73
N VAL A 146 11.16 5.16 -2.26
CA VAL A 146 11.97 3.97 -2.07
C VAL A 146 11.63 2.89 -3.08
N VAL A 147 12.67 2.23 -3.58
CA VAL A 147 12.63 0.93 -4.25
C VAL A 147 13.49 -0.02 -3.43
N ILE A 148 12.86 -1.04 -2.86
CA ILE A 148 13.54 -2.00 -1.99
C ILE A 148 14.63 -2.75 -2.77
N GLY A 149 15.81 -2.87 -2.15
CA GLY A 149 17.02 -3.44 -2.76
C GLY A 149 17.77 -2.46 -3.67
N CYS A 150 17.28 -1.23 -3.83
CA CYS A 150 17.93 -0.22 -4.68
C CYS A 150 18.47 0.97 -3.91
N ASN A 151 17.64 1.59 -3.09
CA ASN A 151 17.95 2.81 -2.35
C ASN A 151 17.34 2.83 -0.94
N ASP A 152 16.90 1.69 -0.43
CA ASP A 152 16.30 1.54 0.90
C ASP A 152 17.31 1.70 2.04
N ASP A 153 18.60 1.63 1.75
CA ASP A 153 19.70 1.99 2.64
C ASP A 153 19.71 3.48 3.04
N LYS A 154 19.03 4.34 2.25
CA LYS A 154 18.93 5.78 2.48
C LYS A 154 17.69 6.19 3.28
N LEU A 155 16.85 5.23 3.69
CA LEU A 155 15.73 5.52 4.56
C LEU A 155 16.22 5.93 5.94
N THR A 156 15.65 7.02 6.47
CA THR A 156 15.95 7.51 7.80
C THR A 156 14.68 7.61 8.65
N ASN A 157 14.83 7.84 9.96
CA ASN A 157 13.70 7.93 10.89
C ASN A 157 12.89 9.23 10.72
N GLU A 158 13.50 10.24 10.10
CA GLU A 158 12.92 11.54 9.79
C GLU A 158 11.93 11.44 8.63
N HIS A 159 12.11 10.50 7.70
CA HIS A 159 11.13 10.27 6.63
C HIS A 159 9.81 9.76 7.20
N LYS A 160 8.74 10.56 7.05
CA LYS A 160 7.39 10.25 7.53
C LYS A 160 6.46 9.88 6.40
N ILE A 161 6.55 10.52 5.25
CA ILE A 161 5.72 10.26 4.08
C ILE A 161 6.59 9.66 2.99
N ILE A 162 6.45 8.36 2.76
CA ILE A 162 7.31 7.58 1.88
C ILE A 162 6.48 7.06 0.70
N SER A 163 6.96 7.28 -0.52
CA SER A 163 6.40 6.65 -1.72
C SER A 163 7.07 5.31 -1.96
N MET A 164 6.26 4.28 -2.18
CA MET A 164 6.72 2.95 -2.62
C MET A 164 6.94 2.87 -4.14
N ALA A 165 7.03 4.04 -4.81
CA ALA A 165 7.11 4.17 -6.26
C ALA A 165 5.95 3.47 -7.00
N SER A 166 6.15 3.09 -8.26
CA SER A 166 5.19 2.28 -9.04
C SER A 166 5.65 0.83 -9.16
N CYS A 167 4.76 -0.06 -9.60
CA CYS A 167 5.10 -1.44 -9.98
C CYS A 167 6.21 -1.49 -11.04
N THR A 168 6.12 -0.66 -12.09
CA THR A 168 7.13 -0.58 -13.15
C THR A 168 8.47 -0.06 -12.61
N THR A 169 8.46 0.91 -11.69
CA THR A 169 9.68 1.40 -11.05
C THR A 169 10.34 0.31 -10.21
N ASN A 170 9.55 -0.48 -9.46
CA ASN A 170 10.07 -1.60 -8.67
C ASN A 170 10.63 -2.73 -9.56
N CYS A 171 10.05 -2.95 -10.74
CA CYS A 171 10.58 -3.90 -11.73
C CYS A 171 11.91 -3.41 -12.35
N LEU A 172 11.94 -2.16 -12.80
CA LEU A 172 13.09 -1.61 -13.53
C LEU A 172 14.26 -1.21 -12.61
N GLY A 173 13.97 -0.74 -11.39
CA GLY A 173 14.94 -0.18 -10.46
C GLY A 173 16.16 -1.08 -10.24
N PRO A 174 15.99 -2.37 -9.88
CA PRO A 174 17.12 -3.27 -9.67
C PRO A 174 17.98 -3.48 -10.92
N VAL A 175 17.34 -3.57 -12.10
CA VAL A 175 18.04 -3.72 -13.38
C VAL A 175 18.91 -2.49 -13.66
N VAL A 176 18.32 -1.28 -13.52
CA VAL A 176 19.05 -0.02 -13.70
C VAL A 176 20.17 0.13 -12.69
N LYS A 177 19.95 -0.24 -11.43
CA LYS A 177 20.98 -0.19 -10.39
C LYS A 177 22.19 -1.05 -10.75
N VAL A 178 21.98 -2.32 -11.10
CA VAL A 178 23.08 -3.22 -11.48
C VAL A 178 23.85 -2.68 -12.68
N LEU A 179 23.14 -2.21 -13.71
CA LEU A 179 23.76 -1.66 -14.92
C LEU A 179 24.55 -0.38 -14.63
N MET A 180 23.98 0.53 -13.85
CA MET A 180 24.64 1.79 -13.47
C MET A 180 25.89 1.53 -12.63
N ASP A 181 25.79 0.68 -11.60
CA ASP A 181 26.87 0.42 -10.65
C ASP A 181 28.09 -0.27 -11.30
N ASN A 182 27.86 -1.10 -12.34
CA ASN A 182 28.93 -1.90 -12.96
C ASN A 182 29.43 -1.36 -14.30
N TYR A 183 28.57 -0.69 -15.07
CA TYR A 183 28.89 -0.33 -16.46
C TYR A 183 28.69 1.15 -16.78
N GLY A 184 27.91 1.87 -15.97
CA GLY A 184 27.52 3.25 -16.22
C GLY A 184 26.52 3.36 -17.37
N ILE A 185 25.38 4.00 -17.12
CA ILE A 185 24.37 4.29 -18.16
C ILE A 185 24.52 5.75 -18.58
N VAL A 186 24.70 6.01 -19.87
CA VAL A 186 24.70 7.37 -20.41
C VAL A 186 23.27 7.82 -20.75
N ASN A 187 22.54 7.00 -21.50
CA ASN A 187 21.14 7.23 -21.91
C ASN A 187 20.38 5.91 -21.91
N GLY A 188 19.05 5.96 -21.80
CA GLY A 188 18.20 4.77 -21.85
C GLY A 188 16.78 5.08 -22.30
N MET A 189 16.16 4.09 -22.95
CA MET A 189 14.74 4.07 -23.28
C MET A 189 14.16 2.77 -22.75
N MET A 190 12.95 2.84 -22.20
CA MET A 190 12.24 1.69 -21.66
C MET A 190 10.82 1.68 -22.24
N THR A 191 10.32 0.48 -22.50
CA THR A 191 8.93 0.23 -22.84
C THR A 191 8.44 -0.89 -21.93
N THR A 192 7.28 -0.68 -21.30
CA THR A 192 6.60 -1.72 -20.53
C THR A 192 5.38 -2.19 -21.30
N VAL A 193 5.25 -3.50 -21.48
CA VAL A 193 3.99 -4.12 -21.89
C VAL A 193 3.27 -4.50 -20.61
N HIS A 194 2.27 -3.71 -20.24
CA HIS A 194 1.65 -3.76 -18.91
C HIS A 194 0.25 -4.39 -18.98
N SER A 195 -0.11 -5.19 -17.97
CA SER A 195 -1.49 -5.68 -17.80
C SER A 195 -2.44 -4.50 -17.60
N TYR A 196 -3.72 -4.67 -17.95
CA TYR A 196 -4.67 -3.60 -17.70
C TYR A 196 -4.87 -3.41 -16.18
N THR A 197 -5.23 -2.19 -15.77
CA THR A 197 -5.49 -1.85 -14.36
C THR A 197 -6.93 -1.38 -14.15
N GLY A 198 -7.36 -1.24 -12.90
CA GLY A 198 -8.71 -0.75 -12.57
C GLY A 198 -9.01 0.69 -13.03
N ASP A 199 -8.00 1.47 -13.44
CA ASP A 199 -8.22 2.78 -14.03
C ASP A 199 -8.71 2.69 -15.50
N GLN A 200 -8.38 1.60 -16.19
CA GLN A 200 -8.88 1.31 -17.53
C GLN A 200 -10.37 0.99 -17.53
N ARG A 201 -11.04 1.43 -18.60
CA ARG A 201 -12.49 1.28 -18.74
C ARG A 201 -12.75 0.05 -19.61
N PRO A 202 -13.63 -0.88 -19.19
CA PRO A 202 -13.93 -2.09 -19.96
C PRO A 202 -14.74 -1.79 -21.23
N VAL A 203 -15.33 -0.60 -21.31
CA VAL A 203 -16.06 -0.09 -22.47
C VAL A 203 -15.63 1.35 -22.72
N ASP A 204 -15.78 1.83 -23.94
CA ASP A 204 -15.41 3.19 -24.32
C ASP A 204 -16.25 4.21 -23.54
N THR A 205 -15.58 5.04 -22.75
CA THR A 205 -16.21 6.11 -21.96
C THR A 205 -15.36 7.35 -22.00
N ALA A 206 -15.99 8.53 -21.84
CA ALA A 206 -15.26 9.79 -21.72
C ALA A 206 -14.27 9.74 -20.54
N ARG A 207 -13.03 10.15 -20.80
CA ARG A 207 -11.96 10.26 -19.80
C ARG A 207 -11.63 11.73 -19.57
N LYS A 208 -11.23 12.04 -18.33
CA LYS A 208 -10.79 13.38 -17.95
C LYS A 208 -9.38 13.69 -18.46
N ASP A 209 -8.57 12.64 -18.64
CA ASP A 209 -7.17 12.73 -19.08
C ASP A 209 -7.01 12.54 -20.60
N ASP A 210 -5.77 12.66 -21.07
CA ASP A 210 -5.38 12.56 -22.48
C ASP A 210 -5.93 11.28 -23.15
N PRO A 211 -6.70 11.39 -24.25
CA PRO A 211 -7.30 10.25 -24.93
C PRO A 211 -6.30 9.21 -25.46
N ILE A 212 -5.02 9.55 -25.57
CA ILE A 212 -3.96 8.66 -26.04
C ILE A 212 -3.25 7.93 -24.87
N LYS A 213 -3.38 8.44 -23.64
CA LYS A 213 -2.80 7.79 -22.46
C LYS A 213 -3.73 6.70 -21.94
N MET A 214 -3.33 5.45 -22.16
CA MET A 214 -4.02 4.28 -21.61
C MET A 214 -3.65 3.99 -20.14
N ILE A 215 -2.66 4.69 -19.57
CA ILE A 215 -2.12 4.56 -18.21
C ILE A 215 -1.71 5.94 -17.70
#